data_AF-A0A9E0X3A9-F1
#
_entry.id   AF-A0A9E0X3A9-F1
#
_cell.length_a   1.000
_cell.length_b   1.000
_cell.length_c   1.000
_cell.angle_alpha   90.00
_cell.angle_beta   90.00
_cell.angle_gamma   90.00
#
_symmetry.space_group_name_H-M   'P 1'
#
loop_
_entity.id
_entity.type
_entity.pdbx_description
1 polymer ?
#
loop_
_entity_poly.entity_id
_entity_poly.type
_entity_poly.pdbx_seq_one_letter_code
_entity_poly.pdbx_strand_id
1 'polypeptide(L)'
;MEVIVCTWCRMNNAANALQCVSCGAPLDVKDKVSDSGWREAPRLRDMEEFKFGNSTLQVEGKYVPVADIALQQGDSVYFEQHTMLWKEPGVPLEQYNLPSGRSMRGMPYSVLYAKGPGRIAFSRDAPGELVVMPIHPGMEIDVREHAFLLASHSVTYSFVRIKGLVNLLHGGNGMYLDRFITQAQPGMLMLHGNGDVLQRTLGAGETILVEAGKFLYKDSSVKLETVPVPGVKTGLFSKLYMAQLTGPGRVGIQSMYHHHLSE
;
A
#
# COMPACT_ATOMS: atom_id res chain seq x y z
N MET A 1 -0.62 7.23 -31.45
CA MET A 1 0.66 6.80 -30.83
C MET A 1 0.34 5.54 -30.06
N GLU A 2 0.99 4.41 -30.38
CA GLU A 2 0.76 3.16 -29.65
C GLU A 2 1.25 3.29 -28.21
N VAL A 3 0.52 2.72 -27.25
CA VAL A 3 0.85 2.76 -25.81
C VAL A 3 0.69 1.37 -25.21
N ILE A 4 1.52 1.06 -24.21
CA ILE A 4 1.38 -0.15 -23.38
C ILE A 4 0.75 0.26 -22.05
N VAL A 5 -0.36 -0.38 -21.69
CA VAL A 5 -0.99 -0.19 -20.38
C VAL A 5 -0.34 -1.14 -19.38
N CYS A 6 0.32 -0.59 -18.36
CA CYS A 6 0.89 -1.37 -17.27
C CYS A 6 -0.21 -2.19 -16.58
N THR A 7 -0.03 -3.50 -16.49
CA THR A 7 -1.05 -4.37 -15.90
C THR A 7 -1.07 -4.32 -14.36
N TRP A 8 -0.04 -3.72 -13.76
CA TRP A 8 0.09 -3.51 -12.32
C TRP A 8 -0.61 -2.24 -11.85
N CYS A 9 -0.16 -1.08 -12.34
CA CYS A 9 -0.69 0.23 -11.93
C CYS A 9 -1.64 0.88 -12.94
N ARG A 10 -1.90 0.25 -14.09
CA ARG A 10 -2.80 0.73 -15.16
C ARG A 10 -2.34 2.00 -15.88
N MET A 11 -1.08 2.40 -15.69
CA MET A 11 -0.51 3.54 -16.39
C MET A 11 -0.17 3.28 -17.84
N ASN A 12 -0.39 4.27 -18.68
CA ASN A 12 0.04 4.25 -20.07
C ASN A 12 1.54 4.52 -20.15
N ASN A 13 2.24 3.74 -20.95
CA ASN A 13 3.67 3.85 -21.20
C ASN A 13 3.93 3.90 -22.71
N ALA A 14 5.10 4.40 -23.09
CA ALA A 14 5.54 4.37 -24.49
C ALA A 14 5.59 2.92 -25.00
N ALA A 15 5.30 2.70 -26.29
CA ALA A 15 5.26 1.37 -26.89
C ALA A 15 6.59 0.59 -26.81
N ASN A 16 7.72 1.29 -26.65
CA ASN A 16 9.05 0.71 -26.50
C ASN A 16 9.55 0.65 -25.04
N ALA A 17 8.73 1.05 -24.07
CA ALA A 17 9.10 0.99 -22.66
C ALA A 17 9.17 -0.46 -22.18
N LEU A 18 10.29 -0.85 -21.57
CA LEU A 18 10.46 -2.18 -20.97
C LEU A 18 9.95 -2.24 -19.53
N GLN A 19 9.78 -1.09 -18.88
CA GLN A 19 9.32 -0.97 -17.50
C GLN A 19 8.36 0.21 -17.35
N CYS A 20 7.44 0.10 -16.41
CA CYS A 20 6.48 1.15 -16.12
C CYS A 20 7.17 2.30 -15.43
N VAL A 21 7.11 3.49 -16.03
CA VAL A 21 7.74 4.70 -15.49
C VAL A 21 7.13 5.19 -14.18
N SER A 22 5.97 4.65 -13.79
CA SER A 22 5.22 5.08 -12.61
C SER A 22 5.30 4.10 -11.44
N CYS A 23 5.44 2.80 -11.70
CA CYS A 23 5.47 1.78 -10.65
C CYS A 23 6.57 0.72 -10.82
N GLY A 24 7.48 0.89 -11.79
CA GLY A 24 8.66 0.03 -11.96
C GLY A 24 8.36 -1.37 -12.51
N ALA A 25 7.07 -1.70 -12.71
CA ALA A 25 6.66 -3.01 -13.19
C ALA A 25 7.20 -3.30 -14.60
N PRO A 26 7.75 -4.48 -14.90
CA PRO A 26 8.14 -4.84 -16.26
C PRO A 26 6.90 -4.82 -17.17
N LEU A 27 7.08 -4.33 -18.40
CA LEU A 27 6.01 -4.18 -19.41
C LEU A 27 6.11 -5.23 -20.53
N ASP A 28 7.27 -5.85 -20.67
CA ASP A 28 7.60 -6.87 -21.68
C ASP A 28 7.41 -8.31 -21.17
N VAL A 29 7.39 -8.49 -19.84
CA VAL A 29 7.13 -9.77 -19.22
C VAL A 29 5.66 -10.12 -19.39
N LYS A 30 5.37 -11.22 -20.09
CA LYS A 30 4.04 -11.85 -20.03
C LYS A 30 3.67 -12.02 -18.57
N ASP A 31 2.61 -11.35 -18.11
CA ASP A 31 2.06 -11.44 -16.75
C ASP A 31 2.06 -12.92 -16.31
N LYS A 32 3.08 -13.33 -15.53
CA LYS A 32 3.17 -14.71 -15.04
C LYS A 32 2.19 -14.81 -13.88
N VAL A 33 1.00 -15.26 -14.22
CA VAL A 33 -0.05 -15.55 -13.26
C VAL A 33 0.02 -17.05 -12.94
N SER A 34 0.02 -17.39 -11.66
CA SER A 34 -0.15 -18.78 -11.23
C SER A 34 -1.50 -19.33 -11.70
N ASP A 35 -1.66 -20.65 -11.76
CA ASP A 35 -2.95 -21.29 -12.08
C ASP A 35 -4.09 -20.86 -11.14
N SER A 36 -3.74 -20.35 -9.95
CA SER A 36 -4.68 -19.82 -8.95
C SER A 36 -5.02 -18.33 -9.11
N GLY A 37 -4.51 -17.65 -10.14
CA GLY A 37 -4.85 -16.26 -10.45
C GLY A 37 -3.99 -15.20 -9.73
N TRP A 38 -3.01 -15.62 -8.93
CA TRP A 38 -2.09 -14.71 -8.24
C TRP A 38 -0.84 -14.42 -9.07
N ARG A 39 -0.39 -13.17 -9.02
CA ARG A 39 0.92 -12.72 -9.51
C ARG A 39 1.70 -12.09 -8.38
N GLU A 40 3.01 -12.30 -8.37
CA GLU A 40 3.92 -11.60 -7.47
C GLU A 40 3.95 -10.11 -7.81
N ALA A 41 4.16 -9.27 -6.79
CA ALA A 41 4.49 -7.89 -7.02
C ALA A 41 5.77 -7.78 -7.86
N PRO A 42 5.86 -6.75 -8.72
CA PRO A 42 7.10 -6.51 -9.43
C PRO A 42 8.20 -6.31 -8.41
N ARG A 43 9.19 -7.19 -8.44
CA ARG A 43 10.42 -6.98 -7.69
C ARG A 43 11.09 -5.75 -8.25
N LEU A 44 10.99 -4.65 -7.52
CA LEU A 44 11.69 -3.42 -7.85
C LEU A 44 13.18 -3.74 -7.89
N ARG A 45 13.85 -3.28 -8.95
CA ARG A 45 15.29 -3.48 -9.06
C ARG A 45 15.98 -2.69 -7.97
N ASP A 46 17.14 -3.17 -7.58
CA ASP A 46 18.01 -2.36 -6.74
C ASP A 46 18.34 -1.07 -7.49
N MET A 47 18.26 0.05 -6.79
CA MET A 47 18.43 1.40 -7.34
C MET A 47 17.34 1.81 -8.35
N GLU A 48 16.16 1.19 -8.33
CA GLU A 48 15.04 1.60 -9.20
C GLU A 48 14.56 3.01 -8.82
N GLU A 49 14.48 3.91 -9.81
CA GLU A 49 14.10 5.31 -9.61
C GLU A 49 12.66 5.61 -10.06
N PHE A 50 11.96 6.38 -9.24
CA PHE A 50 10.62 6.89 -9.46
C PHE A 50 10.62 8.41 -9.35
N LYS A 51 9.67 9.06 -10.01
CA LYS A 51 9.49 10.51 -9.96
C LYS A 51 8.13 10.91 -9.44
N PHE A 52 8.09 11.95 -8.63
CA PHE A 52 6.87 12.65 -8.23
C PHE A 52 7.18 14.14 -8.09
N GLY A 53 6.31 15.00 -8.63
CA GLY A 53 6.65 16.42 -8.75
C GLY A 53 7.98 16.59 -9.47
N ASN A 54 8.92 17.29 -8.84
CA ASN A 54 10.30 17.43 -9.29
C ASN A 54 11.28 16.50 -8.54
N SER A 55 10.81 15.77 -7.54
CA SER A 55 11.60 14.92 -6.67
C SER A 55 11.81 13.52 -7.25
N THR A 56 12.92 12.90 -6.85
CA THR A 56 13.25 11.52 -7.22
C THR A 56 13.24 10.65 -5.98
N LEU A 57 12.73 9.44 -6.15
CA LEU A 57 12.69 8.40 -5.14
C LEU A 57 13.41 7.17 -5.68
N GLN A 58 14.30 6.60 -4.89
CA GLN A 58 15.06 5.42 -5.24
C GLN A 58 14.76 4.30 -4.26
N VAL A 59 14.50 3.10 -4.77
CA VAL A 59 14.36 1.89 -3.95
C VAL A 59 15.68 1.15 -3.89
N GLU A 60 16.19 0.98 -2.69
CA GLU A 60 17.48 0.33 -2.41
C GLU A 60 17.29 -0.91 -1.55
N GLY A 61 18.13 -1.92 -1.79
CA GLY A 61 18.12 -3.14 -0.98
C GLY A 61 17.05 -4.14 -1.38
N LYS A 62 17.31 -5.40 -1.02
CA LYS A 62 16.55 -6.55 -1.53
C LYS A 62 15.61 -7.18 -0.51
N TYR A 63 16.03 -7.28 0.75
CA TYR A 63 15.30 -8.02 1.78
C TYR A 63 14.52 -7.09 2.70
N VAL A 64 15.16 -5.99 3.10
CA VAL A 64 14.56 -4.91 3.90
C VAL A 64 14.77 -3.64 3.07
N PRO A 65 13.87 -3.37 2.11
CA PRO A 65 14.06 -2.29 1.16
C PRO A 65 13.94 -0.91 1.83
N VAL A 66 14.67 0.05 1.28
CA VAL A 66 14.74 1.45 1.70
C VAL A 66 14.23 2.32 0.56
N ALA A 67 13.42 3.32 0.87
CA ALA A 67 13.06 4.39 -0.04
C ALA A 67 13.92 5.63 0.28
N ASP A 68 14.96 5.89 -0.53
CA ASP A 68 15.76 7.13 -0.49
C ASP A 68 15.10 8.19 -1.38
N ILE A 69 14.83 9.37 -0.84
CA ILE A 69 14.19 10.46 -1.57
C ILE A 69 15.11 11.67 -1.60
N ALA A 70 15.39 12.16 -2.81
CA ALA A 70 15.90 13.51 -3.02
C ALA A 70 14.73 14.46 -3.23
N LEU A 71 14.30 15.11 -2.14
CA LEU A 71 13.21 16.09 -2.18
C LEU A 71 13.71 17.39 -2.81
N GLN A 72 13.00 17.84 -3.84
CA GLN A 72 13.21 19.16 -4.44
C GLN A 72 12.40 20.23 -3.71
N GLN A 73 12.81 21.49 -3.88
CA GLN A 73 12.07 22.62 -3.33
C GLN A 73 10.62 22.62 -3.86
N GLY A 74 9.67 22.82 -2.94
CA GLY A 74 8.24 22.84 -3.25
C GLY A 74 7.57 21.47 -3.17
N ASP A 75 8.34 20.38 -3.19
CA ASP A 75 7.81 19.03 -2.96
C ASP A 75 7.89 18.65 -1.47
N SER A 76 6.92 17.83 -1.05
CA SER A 76 6.94 17.19 0.25
C SER A 76 6.31 15.81 0.21
N VAL A 77 6.61 15.03 1.25
CA VAL A 77 5.99 13.73 1.55
C VAL A 77 5.47 13.75 2.98
N TYR A 78 4.40 13.01 3.25
CA TYR A 78 4.01 12.65 4.60
C TYR A 78 4.17 11.16 4.83
N PHE A 79 4.50 10.79 6.05
CA PHE A 79 4.95 9.44 6.38
C PHE A 79 4.67 9.08 7.85
N GLU A 80 4.66 7.78 8.14
CA GLU A 80 4.60 7.27 9.51
C GLU A 80 5.91 7.56 10.26
N GLN A 81 5.84 8.27 11.39
CA GLN A 81 7.05 8.78 12.08
C GLN A 81 8.15 7.74 12.33
N HIS A 82 7.78 6.49 12.64
CA HIS A 82 8.72 5.42 13.01
C HIS A 82 9.40 4.75 11.82
N THR A 83 9.04 5.13 10.59
CA THR A 83 9.59 4.56 9.37
C THR A 83 10.72 5.39 8.79
N MET A 84 10.97 6.60 9.30
CA MET A 84 12.10 7.42 8.86
C MET A 84 13.42 6.80 9.34
N LEU A 85 14.27 6.43 8.40
CA LEU A 85 15.57 5.83 8.65
C LEU A 85 16.64 6.89 8.91
N TRP A 86 16.70 7.90 8.06
CA TRP A 86 17.59 9.06 8.20
C TRP A 86 17.08 10.25 7.41
N LYS A 87 17.56 11.45 7.75
CA LYS A 87 17.36 12.67 6.95
C LYS A 87 18.61 13.54 7.00
N GLU A 88 18.82 14.35 5.98
CA GLU A 88 19.78 15.46 6.07
C GLU A 88 19.33 16.45 7.15
N PRO A 89 20.27 17.11 7.87
CA PRO A 89 19.92 18.08 8.91
C PRO A 89 19.00 19.20 8.41
N GLY A 90 19.19 19.63 7.15
CA GLY A 90 18.45 20.72 6.51
C GLY A 90 17.00 20.39 6.12
N VAL A 91 16.58 19.12 6.11
CA VAL A 91 15.20 18.74 5.79
C VAL A 91 14.29 19.06 6.98
N PRO A 92 13.38 20.06 6.89
CA PRO A 92 12.44 20.37 7.96
C PRO A 92 11.39 19.25 8.10
N LEU A 93 11.06 18.96 9.36
CA LEU A 93 9.94 18.09 9.71
C LEU A 93 8.83 18.89 10.39
N GLU A 94 7.59 18.64 10.02
CA GLU A 94 6.41 19.26 10.62
C GLU A 94 5.38 18.20 11.01
N GLN A 95 4.63 18.44 12.08
CA GLN A 95 3.51 17.56 12.45
C GLN A 95 2.43 17.65 11.36
N TYR A 96 1.99 16.51 10.85
CA TYR A 96 0.79 16.47 10.01
C TYR A 96 -0.44 16.21 10.85
N ASN A 97 -1.29 17.25 10.97
CA ASN A 97 -2.58 17.13 11.62
C ASN A 97 -3.56 16.43 10.66
N LEU A 98 -3.81 15.15 10.92
CA LEU A 98 -4.87 14.42 10.24
C LEU A 98 -6.23 15.07 10.52
N PRO A 99 -7.22 14.95 9.61
CA PRO A 99 -8.58 15.42 9.84
C PRO A 99 -9.13 14.95 11.20
N SER A 100 -9.86 15.83 11.89
CA SER A 100 -10.32 15.61 13.27
C SER A 100 -11.16 14.33 13.46
N GLY A 101 -11.00 13.67 14.60
CA GLY A 101 -11.69 12.41 14.95
C GLY A 101 -10.80 11.16 14.94
N ARG A 102 -9.50 11.32 14.66
CA ARG A 102 -8.56 10.22 14.44
C ARG A 102 -7.50 9.98 15.51
N SER A 103 -7.52 10.68 16.63
CA SER A 103 -6.60 10.39 17.75
C SER A 103 -6.75 8.98 18.35
N MET A 104 -7.42 8.00 17.71
CA MET A 104 -7.52 6.64 18.23
C MET A 104 -7.66 5.49 17.21
N ARG A 105 -7.76 5.70 15.87
CA ARG A 105 -8.25 4.60 14.98
C ARG A 105 -7.68 4.57 13.55
N GLY A 106 -6.59 3.82 13.36
CA GLY A 106 -6.21 3.18 12.09
C GLY A 106 -4.89 3.61 11.40
N MET A 107 -4.35 4.77 11.76
CA MET A 107 -2.98 5.18 11.42
C MET A 107 -2.20 5.25 12.73
N PRO A 108 -0.87 5.06 12.70
CA PRO A 108 -0.01 5.37 13.82
C PRO A 108 -0.26 6.80 14.31
N TYR A 109 -0.13 6.99 15.62
CA TYR A 109 -0.56 8.20 16.35
C TYR A 109 0.17 9.49 15.93
N SER A 110 1.13 9.44 15.00
CA SER A 110 1.91 10.59 14.57
C SER A 110 2.40 10.41 13.13
N VAL A 111 1.88 11.27 12.25
CA VAL A 111 2.32 11.43 10.87
C VAL A 111 3.09 12.74 10.78
N LEU A 112 4.20 12.72 10.06
CA LEU A 112 5.03 13.90 9.85
C LEU A 112 5.06 14.26 8.38
N TYR A 113 5.28 15.54 8.09
CA TYR A 113 5.71 16.03 6.78
C TYR A 113 7.21 16.20 6.76
N ALA A 114 7.85 15.81 5.65
CA ALA A 114 9.18 16.28 5.27
C ALA A 114 9.05 17.15 4.02
N LYS A 115 9.58 18.37 4.06
CA LYS A 115 9.56 19.30 2.93
C LYS A 115 10.96 19.43 2.34
N GLY A 116 11.05 19.49 1.02
CA GLY A 116 12.32 19.77 0.36
C GLY A 116 12.78 21.23 0.53
N PRO A 117 14.04 21.53 0.19
CA PRO A 117 14.99 20.62 -0.44
C PRO A 117 15.79 19.76 0.57
N GLY A 118 16.26 18.61 0.12
CA GLY A 118 17.22 17.75 0.83
C GLY A 118 16.88 16.26 0.74
N ARG A 119 17.71 15.41 1.33
CA ARG A 119 17.52 13.95 1.31
C ARG A 119 16.91 13.39 2.59
N ILE A 120 16.06 12.39 2.42
CA ILE A 120 15.41 11.65 3.50
C ILE A 120 15.14 10.22 3.05
N ALA A 121 15.29 9.25 3.94
CA ALA A 121 15.04 7.85 3.64
C ALA A 121 14.09 7.19 4.63
N PHE A 122 13.37 6.18 4.14
CA PHE A 122 12.37 5.43 4.89
C PHE A 122 12.54 3.94 4.73
N SER A 123 12.27 3.17 5.79
CA SER A 123 12.22 1.72 5.77
C SER A 123 11.32 1.20 6.89
N ARG A 124 11.00 -0.09 6.87
CA ARG A 124 10.38 -0.78 8.01
C ARG A 124 11.33 -1.82 8.58
N ASP A 125 11.14 -2.11 9.85
CA ASP A 125 11.83 -3.16 10.61
C ASP A 125 11.30 -4.57 10.28
N ALA A 126 11.03 -4.85 9.01
CA ALA A 126 10.53 -6.13 8.54
C ALA A 126 11.12 -6.49 7.17
N PRO A 127 11.48 -7.76 6.94
CA PRO A 127 11.70 -8.26 5.59
C PRO A 127 10.43 -8.14 4.77
N GLY A 128 10.53 -7.61 3.56
CA GLY A 128 9.36 -7.34 2.76
C GLY A 128 9.62 -6.67 1.42
N GLU A 129 8.55 -6.18 0.81
CA GLU A 129 8.57 -5.46 -0.46
C GLU A 129 7.96 -4.06 -0.31
N LEU A 130 8.57 -3.08 -0.99
CA LEU A 130 7.95 -1.77 -1.19
C LEU A 130 7.01 -1.83 -2.37
N VAL A 131 5.74 -1.48 -2.13
CA VAL A 131 4.75 -1.35 -3.19
C VAL A 131 4.62 0.13 -3.54
N VAL A 132 5.17 0.52 -4.68
CA VAL A 132 5.05 1.88 -5.23
C VAL A 132 3.79 1.97 -6.09
N MET A 133 2.80 2.72 -5.62
CA MET A 133 1.52 2.91 -6.30
C MET A 133 1.34 4.36 -6.74
N PRO A 134 1.33 4.63 -8.06
CA PRO A 134 0.85 5.90 -8.55
C PRO A 134 -0.66 5.99 -8.33
N ILE A 135 -1.12 7.11 -7.78
CA ILE A 135 -2.53 7.44 -7.59
C ILE A 135 -2.87 8.57 -8.54
N HIS A 136 -3.88 8.37 -9.39
CA HIS A 136 -4.37 9.37 -10.33
C HIS A 136 -5.73 9.91 -9.89
N PRO A 137 -6.14 11.10 -10.38
CA PRO A 137 -7.50 11.58 -10.18
C PRO A 137 -8.53 10.51 -10.57
N GLY A 138 -9.45 10.21 -9.66
CA GLY A 138 -10.46 9.15 -9.83
C GLY A 138 -10.03 7.76 -9.37
N MET A 139 -8.77 7.57 -8.93
CA MET A 139 -8.35 6.37 -8.22
C MET A 139 -8.50 6.54 -6.71
N GLU A 140 -8.99 5.50 -6.06
CA GLU A 140 -9.03 5.42 -4.61
C GLU A 140 -8.51 4.05 -4.18
N ILE A 141 -7.52 4.05 -3.28
CA ILE A 141 -6.90 2.84 -2.77
C ILE A 141 -7.21 2.72 -1.29
N ASP A 142 -7.80 1.60 -0.91
CA ASP A 142 -8.02 1.24 0.49
C ASP A 142 -6.88 0.34 0.94
N VAL A 143 -6.26 0.70 2.05
CA VAL A 143 -5.03 0.09 2.58
C VAL A 143 -5.30 -0.36 4.01
N ARG A 144 -4.74 -1.50 4.38
CA ARG A 144 -4.78 -1.97 5.76
C ARG A 144 -4.00 -1.04 6.68
N GLU A 145 -4.51 -0.85 7.89
CA GLU A 145 -3.76 -0.22 8.98
C GLU A 145 -2.34 -0.80 9.09
N HIS A 146 -1.36 0.06 9.36
CA HIS A 146 0.07 -0.29 9.49
C HIS A 146 0.80 -0.77 8.22
N ALA A 147 0.17 -0.73 7.04
CA ALA A 147 0.87 -0.99 5.77
C ALA A 147 1.41 0.28 5.10
N PHE A 148 0.88 1.46 5.45
CA PHE A 148 1.32 2.75 4.92
C PHE A 148 2.78 3.03 5.26
N LEU A 149 3.58 3.47 4.28
CA LEU A 149 4.95 3.94 4.52
C LEU A 149 5.02 5.45 4.37
N LEU A 150 4.73 5.94 3.17
CA LEU A 150 4.73 7.37 2.85
C LEU A 150 3.83 7.66 1.65
N ALA A 151 3.48 8.93 1.47
CA ALA A 151 2.87 9.42 0.25
C ALA A 151 3.30 10.85 -0.09
N SER A 152 3.27 11.20 -1.37
CA SER A 152 3.50 12.56 -1.83
C SER A 152 2.38 13.49 -1.37
N HIS A 153 2.70 14.77 -1.21
CA HIS A 153 1.76 15.82 -0.79
C HIS A 153 0.49 15.95 -1.64
N SER A 154 0.49 15.48 -2.89
CA SER A 154 -0.68 15.44 -3.76
C SER A 154 -1.67 14.32 -3.44
N VAL A 155 -1.31 13.35 -2.59
CA VAL A 155 -2.19 12.27 -2.14
C VAL A 155 -2.89 12.69 -0.86
N THR A 156 -4.21 12.79 -0.91
CA THR A 156 -5.03 13.06 0.27
C THR A 156 -5.36 11.78 1.00
N TYR A 157 -5.33 11.89 2.32
CA TYR A 157 -5.68 10.83 3.22
C TYR A 157 -7.11 10.94 3.76
N SER A 158 -7.79 9.80 3.86
CA SER A 158 -9.08 9.63 4.53
C SER A 158 -9.18 8.20 5.08
N PHE A 159 -10.35 7.77 5.55
CA PHE A 159 -10.52 6.43 6.07
C PHE A 159 -11.93 5.89 5.93
N VAL A 160 -12.05 4.57 5.91
CA VAL A 160 -13.33 3.87 5.80
C VAL A 160 -13.48 2.88 6.93
N ARG A 161 -14.61 2.93 7.63
CA ARG A 161 -14.96 1.95 8.66
C ARG A 161 -15.61 0.73 8.01
N ILE A 162 -15.01 -0.44 8.19
CA ILE A 162 -15.58 -1.69 7.72
C ILE A 162 -16.48 -2.27 8.81
N LYS A 163 -17.80 -2.18 8.59
CA LYS A 163 -18.79 -2.77 9.49
C LYS A 163 -18.70 -4.29 9.44
N GLY A 164 -18.82 -4.96 10.58
CA GLY A 164 -18.86 -6.43 10.66
C GLY A 164 -17.50 -7.12 10.82
N LEU A 165 -16.38 -6.45 10.57
CA LEU A 165 -15.03 -6.97 10.90
C LEU A 165 -14.67 -6.74 12.38
N VAL A 166 -15.66 -6.97 13.24
CA VAL A 166 -15.66 -6.64 14.68
C VAL A 166 -14.86 -7.67 15.49
N ASN A 167 -14.56 -8.83 14.91
CA ASN A 167 -14.13 -10.02 15.66
C ASN A 167 -12.71 -10.55 15.39
N LEU A 168 -11.91 -9.99 14.47
CA LEU A 168 -10.62 -10.62 14.10
C LEU A 168 -9.35 -9.99 14.67
N LEU A 169 -9.22 -8.67 14.73
CA LEU A 169 -7.91 -8.07 15.01
C LEU A 169 -7.84 -7.25 16.31
N HIS A 170 -8.96 -6.71 16.82
CA HIS A 170 -8.91 -5.72 17.92
C HIS A 170 -10.10 -5.77 18.90
N GLY A 171 -10.63 -6.96 19.22
CA GLY A 171 -11.52 -7.12 20.37
C GLY A 171 -12.77 -6.23 20.42
N GLY A 172 -13.45 -5.97 19.29
CA GLY A 172 -14.83 -5.43 19.31
C GLY A 172 -15.09 -4.04 18.70
N ASN A 173 -14.09 -3.31 18.19
CA ASN A 173 -14.32 -1.94 17.67
C ASN A 173 -14.50 -1.81 16.13
N GLY A 174 -14.24 -2.89 15.38
CA GLY A 174 -14.22 -2.93 13.90
C GLY A 174 -12.82 -2.64 13.32
N MET A 175 -12.62 -2.90 12.03
CA MET A 175 -11.40 -2.53 11.29
C MET A 175 -11.64 -1.23 10.51
N TYR A 176 -10.62 -0.40 10.45
CA TYR A 176 -10.58 0.75 9.57
C TYR A 176 -9.63 0.45 8.42
N LEU A 177 -9.95 0.99 7.25
CA LEU A 177 -9.02 1.04 6.13
C LEU A 177 -8.58 2.49 5.96
N ASP A 178 -7.29 2.68 5.75
CA ASP A 178 -6.72 3.94 5.31
C ASP A 178 -7.07 4.11 3.83
N ARG A 179 -7.70 5.22 3.47
CA ARG A 179 -8.09 5.51 2.08
C ARG A 179 -7.26 6.64 1.54
N PHE A 180 -6.58 6.38 0.44
CA PHE A 180 -5.74 7.34 -0.27
C PHE A 180 -6.36 7.69 -1.61
N ILE A 181 -6.50 8.98 -1.85
CA ILE A 181 -7.11 9.54 -3.06
C ILE A 181 -6.27 10.70 -3.56
N THR A 182 -6.42 11.07 -4.82
CA THR A 182 -5.99 12.40 -5.28
C THR A 182 -7.08 13.06 -6.11
N GLN A 183 -7.13 14.39 -6.07
CA GLN A 183 -8.18 15.18 -6.73
C GLN A 183 -7.69 15.85 -8.02
N ALA A 184 -6.53 16.49 -7.97
CA ALA A 184 -6.09 17.39 -9.04
C ALA A 184 -4.88 16.88 -9.83
N GLN A 185 -3.92 16.23 -9.16
CA GLN A 185 -2.65 15.85 -9.77
C GLN A 185 -2.23 14.46 -9.35
N PRO A 186 -1.52 13.69 -10.19
CA PRO A 186 -0.97 12.41 -9.79
C PRO A 186 -0.16 12.50 -8.50
N GLY A 187 -0.21 11.45 -7.71
CA GLY A 187 0.58 11.29 -6.51
C GLY A 187 1.20 9.92 -6.42
N MET A 188 2.11 9.77 -5.46
CA MET A 188 2.74 8.50 -5.13
C MET A 188 2.28 8.08 -3.74
N LEU A 189 1.81 6.85 -3.63
CA LEU A 189 1.60 6.15 -2.37
C LEU A 189 2.58 5.00 -2.32
N MET A 190 3.26 4.85 -1.19
CA MET A 190 4.12 3.71 -0.93
C MET A 190 3.64 2.94 0.28
N LEU A 191 3.57 1.62 0.10
CA LEU A 191 3.26 0.67 1.16
C LEU A 191 4.47 -0.22 1.41
N HIS A 192 4.53 -0.78 2.61
CA HIS A 192 5.42 -1.89 2.92
C HIS A 192 4.57 -3.14 3.16
N GLY A 193 4.81 -4.19 2.36
CA GLY A 193 4.21 -5.50 2.56
C GLY A 193 5.23 -6.45 3.18
N ASN A 194 4.88 -7.10 4.29
CA ASN A 194 5.78 -8.01 4.99
C ASN A 194 5.89 -9.35 4.25
N GLY A 195 7.12 -9.81 3.99
CA GLY A 195 7.39 -10.91 3.06
C GLY A 195 7.10 -10.52 1.62
N ASP A 196 6.63 -11.47 0.83
CA ASP A 196 6.28 -11.22 -0.57
C ASP A 196 4.88 -10.62 -0.69
N VAL A 197 4.68 -9.71 -1.63
CA VAL A 197 3.38 -9.16 -1.98
C VAL A 197 2.82 -9.89 -3.19
N LEU A 198 1.57 -10.34 -3.08
CA LEU A 198 0.85 -10.99 -4.16
C LEU A 198 -0.35 -10.15 -4.53
N GLN A 199 -0.58 -9.95 -5.82
CA GLN A 199 -1.75 -9.24 -6.34
C GLN A 199 -2.62 -10.16 -7.19
N ARG A 200 -3.92 -9.93 -7.11
CA ARG A 200 -4.91 -10.47 -8.03
C ARG A 200 -5.84 -9.37 -8.50
N THR A 201 -6.22 -9.39 -9.76
CA THR A 201 -7.28 -8.54 -10.29
C THR A 201 -8.55 -9.38 -10.39
N LEU A 202 -9.57 -8.99 -9.64
CA LEU A 202 -10.87 -9.64 -9.62
C LEU A 202 -11.75 -9.03 -10.71
N GLY A 203 -12.41 -9.87 -11.50
CA GLY A 203 -13.51 -9.47 -12.38
C GLY A 203 -14.76 -9.05 -11.60
N ALA A 204 -15.74 -8.50 -12.29
CA ALA A 204 -17.01 -8.13 -11.67
C ALA A 204 -17.72 -9.37 -11.10
N GLY A 205 -18.02 -9.36 -9.80
CA GLY A 205 -18.64 -10.50 -9.10
C GLY A 205 -17.70 -11.67 -8.81
N GLU A 206 -16.44 -11.62 -9.25
CA GLU A 206 -15.45 -12.61 -8.86
C GLU A 206 -15.08 -12.43 -7.38
N THR A 207 -15.03 -13.54 -6.64
CA THR A 207 -14.82 -13.52 -5.19
C THR A 207 -13.67 -14.40 -4.77
N ILE A 208 -12.89 -13.93 -3.80
CA ILE A 208 -11.87 -14.71 -3.09
C ILE A 208 -12.04 -14.57 -1.57
N LEU A 209 -11.58 -15.56 -0.82
CA LEU A 209 -11.46 -15.51 0.64
C LEU A 209 -9.99 -15.42 1.02
N VAL A 210 -9.66 -14.47 1.89
CA VAL A 210 -8.30 -14.18 2.35
C VAL A 210 -8.30 -14.14 3.88
N GLU A 211 -7.24 -14.62 4.52
CA GLU A 211 -7.05 -14.42 5.96
C GLU A 211 -6.93 -12.91 6.25
N ALA A 212 -7.74 -12.37 7.16
CA ALA A 212 -7.89 -10.90 7.28
C ALA A 212 -6.57 -10.17 7.60
N GLY A 213 -5.67 -10.83 8.34
CA GLY A 213 -4.31 -10.38 8.63
C GLY A 213 -3.32 -10.49 7.45
N LYS A 214 -3.77 -10.87 6.25
CA LYS A 214 -2.98 -10.87 5.02
C LYS A 214 -3.37 -9.80 4.03
N PHE A 215 -4.55 -9.24 4.19
CA PHE A 215 -4.99 -8.13 3.37
C PHE A 215 -3.98 -6.97 3.46
N LEU A 216 -3.53 -6.45 2.32
CA LEU A 216 -2.59 -5.33 2.24
C LEU A 216 -3.29 -4.09 1.69
N TYR A 217 -3.85 -4.20 0.48
CA TYR A 217 -4.60 -3.13 -0.17
C TYR A 217 -5.65 -3.67 -1.14
N LYS A 218 -6.58 -2.81 -1.54
CA LYS A 218 -7.49 -3.04 -2.67
C LYS A 218 -7.84 -1.75 -3.38
N ASP A 219 -8.25 -1.85 -4.63
CA ASP A 219 -9.02 -0.78 -5.26
C ASP A 219 -10.33 -0.57 -4.47
N SER A 220 -10.80 0.67 -4.35
CA SER A 220 -12.02 0.98 -3.58
C SER A 220 -13.27 0.26 -4.11
N SER A 221 -13.29 -0.09 -5.40
CA SER A 221 -14.37 -0.83 -6.07
C SER A 221 -14.49 -2.29 -5.60
N VAL A 222 -13.44 -2.87 -5.03
CA VAL A 222 -13.52 -4.22 -4.47
C VAL A 222 -14.27 -4.17 -3.14
N LYS A 223 -15.37 -4.91 -3.04
CA LYS A 223 -16.13 -5.06 -1.80
C LYS A 223 -15.35 -5.93 -0.83
N LEU A 224 -15.25 -5.51 0.43
CA LEU A 224 -14.64 -6.27 1.51
C LEU A 224 -15.67 -6.55 2.60
N GLU A 225 -15.85 -7.83 2.92
CA GLU A 225 -16.74 -8.31 3.98
C GLU A 225 -16.05 -9.35 4.86
N THR A 226 -16.57 -9.57 6.06
CA THR A 226 -16.11 -10.65 6.94
C THR A 226 -17.12 -11.79 6.91
N VAL A 227 -16.66 -13.00 6.60
CA VAL A 227 -17.52 -14.19 6.57
C VAL A 227 -16.98 -15.26 7.52
N PRO A 228 -17.84 -15.91 8.32
CA PRO A 228 -17.42 -17.07 9.09
C PRO A 228 -17.17 -18.25 8.14
N VAL A 229 -16.13 -19.03 8.41
CA VAL A 229 -15.89 -20.30 7.70
C VAL A 229 -16.86 -21.35 8.24
N PRO A 230 -17.79 -21.88 7.42
CA PRO A 230 -18.77 -22.84 7.89
C PRO A 230 -18.10 -24.09 8.46
N GLY A 231 -18.56 -24.56 9.63
CA GLY A 231 -18.09 -25.80 10.23
C GLY A 231 -16.73 -25.74 10.94
N VAL A 232 -16.00 -24.62 10.88
CA VAL A 232 -14.68 -24.48 11.51
C VAL A 232 -14.79 -23.70 12.82
N LYS A 233 -14.40 -24.36 13.93
CA LYS A 233 -14.31 -23.76 15.26
C LYS A 233 -12.85 -23.58 15.65
N THR A 234 -12.55 -22.44 16.27
CA THR A 234 -11.26 -22.12 16.89
C THR A 234 -11.49 -22.02 18.41
N GLY A 235 -10.69 -22.71 19.21
CA GLY A 235 -10.88 -22.73 20.67
C GLY A 235 -12.25 -23.24 21.12
N LEU A 236 -12.65 -22.91 22.35
CA LEU A 236 -13.83 -23.50 22.98
C LEU A 236 -15.16 -23.01 22.36
N PHE A 237 -15.20 -21.79 21.79
CA PHE A 237 -16.43 -21.22 21.22
C PHE A 237 -16.24 -20.20 20.06
N SER A 238 -15.03 -19.93 19.56
CA SER A 238 -14.85 -18.94 18.50
C SER A 238 -14.96 -19.56 17.10
N LYS A 239 -15.45 -18.77 16.13
CA LYS A 239 -15.52 -19.17 14.72
C LYS A 239 -14.28 -18.64 14.01
N LEU A 240 -13.76 -19.40 13.05
CA LEU A 240 -12.82 -18.86 12.09
C LEU A 240 -13.56 -17.92 11.14
N TYR A 241 -12.96 -16.78 10.84
CA TYR A 241 -13.49 -15.80 9.89
C TYR A 241 -12.45 -15.49 8.82
N MET A 242 -12.93 -15.13 7.63
CA MET A 242 -12.11 -14.73 6.49
C MET A 242 -12.60 -13.39 5.93
N ALA A 243 -11.69 -12.66 5.30
CA ALA A 243 -12.00 -11.50 4.47
C ALA A 243 -12.49 -11.98 3.10
N GLN A 244 -13.76 -11.74 2.80
CA GLN A 244 -14.34 -11.95 1.48
C GLN A 244 -14.14 -10.70 0.64
N LEU A 245 -13.44 -10.85 -0.48
CA LEU A 245 -13.16 -9.78 -1.43
C LEU A 245 -13.89 -10.08 -2.73
N THR A 246 -14.75 -9.17 -3.17
CA THR A 246 -15.55 -9.31 -4.40
C THR A 246 -15.28 -8.15 -5.35
N GLY A 247 -14.88 -8.47 -6.58
CA GLY A 247 -14.49 -7.49 -7.59
C GLY A 247 -15.66 -6.69 -8.19
N PRO A 248 -15.35 -5.72 -9.07
CA PRO A 248 -14.09 -5.65 -9.83
C PRO A 248 -12.99 -4.85 -9.13
N GLY A 249 -11.72 -5.20 -9.42
CA GLY A 249 -10.55 -4.40 -9.04
C GLY A 249 -9.38 -5.23 -8.53
N ARG A 250 -8.26 -4.56 -8.23
CA ARG A 250 -7.05 -5.17 -7.69
C ARG A 250 -7.18 -5.41 -6.18
N VAL A 251 -6.58 -6.51 -5.73
CA VAL A 251 -6.36 -6.84 -4.33
C VAL A 251 -4.91 -7.25 -4.17
N GLY A 252 -4.23 -6.66 -3.19
CA GLY A 252 -2.90 -7.06 -2.73
C GLY A 252 -2.97 -7.76 -1.38
N ILE A 253 -2.17 -8.81 -1.21
CA ILE A 253 -1.96 -9.52 0.04
C ILE A 253 -0.46 -9.64 0.33
N GLN A 254 -0.10 -9.88 1.58
CA GLN A 254 1.29 -10.12 2.01
C GLN A 254 1.46 -11.56 2.53
N SER A 255 2.63 -12.17 2.31
CA SER A 255 2.85 -13.58 2.63
C SER A 255 3.20 -13.81 4.12
N MET A 256 3.95 -12.90 4.75
CA MET A 256 4.46 -13.11 6.12
C MET A 256 3.35 -13.09 7.17
N TYR A 257 3.33 -14.09 8.06
CA TYR A 257 2.46 -14.09 9.25
C TYR A 257 3.13 -13.28 10.34
N HIS A 258 2.45 -12.24 10.82
CA HIS A 258 2.79 -11.62 12.08
C HIS A 258 1.99 -12.34 13.16
N HIS A 259 2.66 -13.22 13.91
CA HIS A 259 2.13 -13.66 15.18
C HIS A 259 2.32 -12.49 16.13
N HIS A 260 1.23 -11.86 16.59
CA HIS A 260 1.33 -11.07 17.81
C HIS A 260 1.79 -12.03 18.91
N LEU A 261 3.08 -11.98 19.25
CA LEU A 261 3.48 -12.36 20.59
C LEU A 261 2.73 -11.37 21.47
N SER A 262 1.74 -11.87 22.19
CA SER A 262 1.11 -11.14 23.28
C SER A 262 2.21 -10.85 24.31
N GLU A 263 2.83 -9.69 24.20
CA GLU A 263 3.48 -9.04 25.34
C GLU A 263 2.43 -8.28 26.16
#